data_AF-A0A651GQI5-F1
#
_entry.id   AF-A0A651GQI5-F1
#
_cell.length_a   1.000
_cell.length_b   1.000
_cell.length_c   1.000
_cell.angle_alpha   90.00
_cell.angle_beta   90.00
_cell.angle_gamma   90.00
#
_symmetry.space_group_name_H-M   'P 1'
#
loop_
_entity.id
_entity.type
_entity.pdbx_description
1 polymer ?
#
loop_
_entity_poly.entity_id
_entity_poly.type
_entity_poly.pdbx_seq_one_letter_code
_entity_poly.pdbx_strand_id
1 'polypeptide(L)'
;MEQPTPQPPRQDRATTPARRPAPVPGRPEQILLPLDDLERPGPSAGGSGRTDRPAAAAGAGEAAADHDRPIGFALTARARRAVAPGSLPTLRVVAGAAGSAAEGGGLIEEPDDTRPARARALRRAGVPVGAIASQLDADPLVVTAWVGEVAPSRRRGGRVAPRPQAAAAVADTGAAGAAGAATGADTTTPPASGAPEDDQEETAAQLARAAAATEARARLQRDPRFAVAVGVLAATATVDRHAVTITTTDLRQASRALDAVREEAPEGIGLLRVILRLGPTVAADLTRHRVAAELGIAAEQISWTRWRSAPRPDAVQLLARLGDPSLAASVAGWIDAALEPSSEPVDLAF
;
A
#
# COMPACT_ATOMS: atom_id res chain seq x y z
N MET A 1 -7.78 -49.61 56.65
CA MET A 1 -8.95 -48.71 56.75
C MET A 1 -8.66 -47.53 55.85
N GLU A 2 -9.02 -47.65 54.57
CA GLU A 2 -8.87 -46.56 53.61
C GLU A 2 -10.23 -45.91 53.44
N GLN A 3 -10.30 -44.61 53.70
CA GLN A 3 -11.53 -43.84 53.57
C GLN A 3 -11.80 -43.54 52.10
N PRO A 4 -13.02 -43.78 51.58
CA PRO A 4 -13.36 -43.49 50.20
C PRO A 4 -13.46 -41.98 49.98
N THR A 5 -12.74 -41.49 48.97
CA THR A 5 -12.73 -40.09 48.53
C THR A 5 -14.12 -39.69 48.00
N PRO A 6 -14.69 -38.55 48.43
CA PRO A 6 -16.01 -38.11 48.01
C PRO A 6 -16.03 -37.71 46.53
N GLN A 7 -16.95 -38.31 45.78
CA GLN A 7 -17.19 -38.05 44.37
C GLN A 7 -17.92 -36.70 44.21
N PRO A 8 -17.47 -35.79 43.33
CA PRO A 8 -18.12 -34.50 43.14
C PRO A 8 -19.51 -34.65 42.47
N PRO A 9 -20.46 -33.76 42.80
CA PRO A 9 -21.83 -33.85 42.29
C PRO A 9 -21.88 -33.64 40.77
N ARG A 10 -22.63 -34.51 40.09
CA ARG A 10 -22.97 -34.40 38.67
C ARG A 10 -23.77 -33.11 38.47
N GLN A 11 -23.21 -32.16 37.74
CA GLN A 11 -23.95 -30.98 37.27
C GLN A 11 -24.84 -31.39 36.10
N ASP A 12 -26.15 -31.41 36.35
CA ASP A 12 -27.17 -31.53 35.31
C ASP A 12 -27.09 -30.31 34.38
N ARG A 13 -26.72 -30.55 33.13
CA ARG A 13 -26.76 -29.56 32.05
C ARG A 13 -28.21 -29.14 31.82
N ALA A 14 -28.58 -28.00 32.39
CA ALA A 14 -29.81 -27.30 32.05
C ALA A 14 -29.85 -27.04 30.53
N THR A 15 -30.86 -27.61 29.88
CA THR A 15 -31.11 -27.48 28.45
C THR A 15 -31.73 -26.10 28.21
N THR A 16 -30.93 -25.17 27.69
CA THR A 16 -31.41 -23.83 27.30
C THR A 16 -32.36 -23.94 26.09
N PRO A 17 -33.61 -23.45 26.16
CA PRO A 17 -34.52 -23.49 25.03
C PRO A 17 -34.06 -22.55 23.92
N ALA A 18 -34.11 -23.07 22.68
CA ALA A 18 -33.72 -22.37 21.46
C ALA A 18 -34.52 -21.06 21.27
N ARG A 19 -33.79 -19.94 21.23
CA ARG A 19 -34.33 -18.61 21.00
C ARG A 19 -34.73 -18.47 19.52
N ARG A 20 -36.02 -18.29 19.27
CA ARG A 20 -36.61 -18.06 17.94
C ARG A 20 -36.03 -16.77 17.33
N PRO A 21 -35.54 -16.78 16.07
CA PRO A 21 -35.03 -15.56 15.43
C PRO A 21 -36.16 -14.57 15.18
N ALA A 22 -35.91 -13.30 15.50
CA ALA A 22 -36.81 -12.18 15.25
C ALA A 22 -36.90 -11.88 13.74
N PRO A 23 -38.06 -11.41 13.24
CA PRO A 23 -38.22 -11.02 11.84
C PRO A 23 -37.35 -9.81 11.49
N VAL A 24 -36.62 -9.93 10.39
CA VAL A 24 -35.75 -8.88 9.83
C VAL A 24 -36.62 -7.74 9.27
N PRO A 25 -36.43 -6.47 9.67
CA PRO A 25 -37.14 -5.34 9.09
C PRO A 25 -36.75 -5.12 7.63
N GLY A 26 -37.74 -4.77 6.80
CA GLY A 26 -37.70 -4.79 5.35
C GLY A 26 -36.62 -3.92 4.70
N ARG A 27 -36.12 -4.42 3.56
CA ARG A 27 -35.27 -3.67 2.62
C ARG A 27 -36.04 -2.45 2.10
N PRO A 28 -35.41 -1.27 1.99
CA PRO A 28 -35.98 -0.15 1.24
C PRO A 28 -36.08 -0.51 -0.24
N GLU A 29 -37.24 -0.23 -0.82
CA GLU A 29 -37.54 -0.40 -2.24
C GLU A 29 -36.52 0.37 -3.10
N GLN A 30 -35.91 -0.34 -4.04
CA GLN A 30 -35.07 0.26 -5.07
C GLN A 30 -35.98 0.98 -6.06
N ILE A 31 -35.81 2.30 -6.13
CA ILE A 31 -36.43 3.15 -7.15
C ILE A 31 -35.84 2.75 -8.51
N LEU A 32 -36.64 2.01 -9.29
CA LEU A 32 -36.42 1.75 -10.71
C LEU A 32 -36.67 3.06 -11.49
N LEU A 33 -35.59 3.67 -11.99
CA LEU A 33 -35.68 4.70 -13.02
C LEU A 33 -35.92 4.01 -14.37
N PRO A 34 -36.94 4.41 -15.16
CA PRO A 34 -37.15 3.90 -16.51
C PRO A 34 -36.09 4.48 -17.44
N LEU A 35 -35.22 3.61 -17.97
CA LEU A 35 -34.45 3.86 -19.19
C LEU A 35 -35.25 3.27 -20.36
N ASP A 36 -36.07 4.11 -20.99
CA ASP A 36 -36.52 3.93 -22.37
C ASP A 36 -36.09 5.15 -23.17
N ASP A 37 -35.91 4.96 -24.47
CA ASP A 37 -35.52 5.95 -25.49
C ASP A 37 -34.01 6.18 -25.70
N LEU A 38 -33.32 5.14 -26.18
CA LEU A 38 -32.25 5.35 -27.17
C LEU A 38 -32.45 4.41 -28.36
N GLU A 39 -32.76 5.05 -29.48
CA GLU A 39 -33.23 4.54 -30.75
C GLU A 39 -32.27 3.54 -31.42
N ARG A 40 -32.84 2.46 -31.98
CA ARG A 40 -32.19 1.62 -33.00
C ARG A 40 -32.57 2.14 -34.40
N PRO A 41 -31.63 2.42 -35.31
CA PRO A 41 -31.96 2.60 -36.71
C PRO A 41 -32.09 1.24 -37.43
N GLY A 42 -33.26 0.98 -37.99
CA GLY A 42 -33.53 -0.15 -38.90
C GLY A 42 -33.25 0.22 -40.36
N PRO A 43 -32.95 -0.77 -41.24
CA PRO A 43 -32.77 -0.54 -42.68
C PRO A 43 -33.98 -1.00 -43.51
N SER A 44 -34.41 -0.21 -44.50
CA SER A 44 -35.13 -0.61 -45.73
C SER A 44 -35.36 0.64 -46.59
N ALA A 45 -34.82 0.77 -47.80
CA ALA A 45 -35.15 0.09 -49.07
C ALA A 45 -36.29 0.77 -49.84
N GLY A 46 -35.92 1.40 -50.97
CA GLY A 46 -36.56 1.33 -52.29
C GLY A 46 -38.00 1.83 -52.48
N GLY A 47 -38.19 2.75 -53.43
CA GLY A 47 -39.52 3.02 -53.99
C GLY A 47 -39.57 4.19 -54.97
N SER A 48 -39.56 3.88 -56.27
CA SER A 48 -39.66 4.82 -57.38
C SER A 48 -41.08 5.37 -57.57
N GLY A 49 -41.23 6.63 -57.98
CA GLY A 49 -42.51 7.18 -58.43
C GLY A 49 -42.31 8.46 -59.25
N ARG A 50 -42.63 8.37 -60.54
CA ARG A 50 -42.39 9.35 -61.62
C ARG A 50 -43.70 10.08 -61.97
N THR A 51 -43.58 11.26 -62.59
CA THR A 51 -44.59 12.10 -63.31
C THR A 51 -45.44 13.04 -62.43
N ASP A 52 -45.74 14.31 -62.76
CA ASP A 52 -45.57 15.15 -63.97
C ASP A 52 -45.61 16.67 -63.62
N ARG A 53 -45.12 17.50 -64.56
CA ARG A 53 -44.99 18.99 -64.73
C ARG A 53 -46.21 19.90 -64.32
N PRO A 54 -46.17 21.27 -64.40
CA PRO A 54 -45.07 22.22 -64.74
C PRO A 54 -44.92 23.57 -63.97
N ALA A 55 -43.74 24.21 -64.17
CA ALA A 55 -43.41 25.67 -64.31
C ALA A 55 -43.85 26.70 -63.22
N ALA A 56 -43.10 27.71 -62.80
CA ALA A 56 -41.76 28.25 -63.07
C ALA A 56 -41.45 29.29 -61.97
N ALA A 57 -40.18 29.44 -61.56
CA ALA A 57 -39.54 30.73 -61.25
C ALA A 57 -38.10 30.49 -60.77
N ALA A 58 -37.17 31.17 -61.43
CA ALA A 58 -35.73 31.12 -61.18
C ALA A 58 -35.35 31.80 -59.87
N GLY A 59 -34.32 31.28 -59.20
CA GLY A 59 -33.69 31.92 -58.05
C GLY A 59 -32.39 31.21 -57.69
N ALA A 60 -31.28 31.88 -57.99
CA ALA A 60 -29.90 31.44 -57.84
C ALA A 60 -29.52 31.06 -56.39
N GLY A 61 -28.52 30.20 -56.24
CA GLY A 61 -27.86 30.00 -54.94
C GLY A 61 -27.11 28.67 -54.80
N GLU A 62 -26.11 28.47 -55.64
CA GLU A 62 -25.11 27.41 -55.55
C GLU A 62 -24.20 27.65 -54.34
N ALA A 63 -24.19 26.75 -53.36
CA ALA A 63 -23.14 26.68 -52.32
C ALA A 63 -23.07 25.26 -51.75
N ALA A 64 -22.54 24.35 -52.57
CA ALA A 64 -22.02 23.07 -52.11
C ALA A 64 -20.59 23.26 -51.56
N ALA A 65 -20.35 22.64 -50.40
CA ALA A 65 -19.09 22.05 -49.94
C ALA A 65 -17.76 22.79 -50.26
N ASP A 66 -17.22 23.49 -49.26
CA ASP A 66 -15.77 23.77 -49.18
C ASP A 66 -15.36 24.00 -47.70
N HIS A 67 -15.28 22.92 -46.90
CA HIS A 67 -14.80 22.97 -45.50
C HIS A 67 -13.40 22.37 -45.31
N ASP A 68 -12.57 22.36 -46.36
CA ASP A 68 -11.22 21.80 -46.31
C ASP A 68 -10.17 22.81 -46.77
N ARG A 69 -10.21 24.03 -46.20
CA ARG A 69 -9.13 25.00 -46.34
C ARG A 69 -8.32 25.09 -45.04
N PRO A 70 -6.99 24.87 -45.07
CA PRO A 70 -6.14 25.09 -43.92
C PRO A 70 -6.15 26.58 -43.54
N ILE A 71 -6.44 26.87 -42.27
CA ILE A 71 -6.31 28.23 -41.72
C ILE A 71 -4.82 28.58 -41.71
N GLY A 72 -4.40 29.43 -42.64
CA GLY A 72 -3.04 29.95 -42.70
C GLY A 72 -2.78 30.90 -41.53
N PHE A 73 -2.26 30.40 -40.42
CA PHE A 73 -1.69 31.25 -39.38
C PHE A 73 -0.33 31.78 -39.86
N ALA A 74 -0.35 32.90 -40.58
CA ALA A 74 0.84 33.71 -40.78
C ALA A 74 1.20 34.37 -39.45
N LEU A 75 2.12 33.74 -38.70
CA LEU A 75 2.80 34.38 -37.57
C LEU A 75 3.60 35.57 -38.09
N THR A 76 2.98 36.75 -38.12
CA THR A 76 3.70 38.00 -38.35
C THR A 76 4.64 38.22 -37.16
N ALA A 77 5.93 37.98 -37.38
CA ALA A 77 7.03 38.13 -36.41
C ALA A 77 7.30 39.59 -35.97
N ARG A 78 6.27 40.43 -35.86
CA ARG A 78 6.39 41.88 -35.61
C ARG A 78 5.44 42.40 -34.53
N ALA A 79 5.17 41.59 -33.51
CA ALA A 79 4.35 41.99 -32.35
C ALA A 79 4.96 41.56 -31.01
N ARG A 80 6.26 41.83 -30.79
CA ARG A 80 6.89 41.76 -29.46
C ARG A 80 7.82 42.95 -29.25
N ARG A 81 7.25 44.15 -29.16
CA ARG A 81 7.96 45.32 -28.63
C ARG A 81 6.99 46.33 -28.04
N ALA A 82 6.54 46.04 -26.81
CA ALA A 82 5.80 46.91 -25.87
C ALA A 82 5.28 45.94 -24.78
N VAL A 83 5.44 46.09 -23.46
CA VAL A 83 5.94 47.13 -22.56
C VAL A 83 6.45 46.34 -21.33
N ALA A 84 7.73 46.44 -20.98
CA ALA A 84 8.13 46.09 -19.62
C ALA A 84 7.85 47.32 -18.75
N PRO A 85 6.97 47.26 -17.74
CA PRO A 85 6.79 48.39 -16.83
C PRO A 85 8.13 48.68 -16.12
N GLY A 86 8.54 49.95 -16.08
CA GLY A 86 9.83 50.39 -15.53
C GLY A 86 10.03 50.15 -14.04
N SER A 87 9.04 49.60 -13.34
CA SER A 87 9.18 49.01 -12.02
C SER A 87 8.09 47.95 -11.83
N LEU A 88 8.44 46.86 -11.14
CA LEU A 88 7.47 45.86 -10.73
C LEU A 88 6.61 46.44 -9.61
N PRO A 89 5.28 46.22 -9.60
CA PRO A 89 4.44 46.63 -8.48
C PRO A 89 4.94 45.96 -7.19
N THR A 90 5.02 46.73 -6.11
CA THR A 90 5.48 46.26 -4.81
C THR A 90 4.48 45.21 -4.31
N LEU A 91 4.90 43.93 -4.31
CA LEU A 91 4.09 42.84 -3.78
C LEU A 91 3.95 43.02 -2.27
N ARG A 92 2.75 43.41 -1.83
CA ARG A 92 2.40 43.46 -0.41
C ARG A 92 2.04 42.05 0.04
N VAL A 93 2.89 41.44 0.86
CA VAL A 93 2.58 40.17 1.53
C VAL A 93 1.40 40.43 2.47
N VAL A 94 0.23 39.92 2.11
CA VAL A 94 -0.91 39.84 3.03
C VAL A 94 -0.59 38.70 3.98
N ALA A 95 -0.26 39.01 5.23
CA ALA A 95 -0.20 38.02 6.29
C ALA A 95 -1.61 37.43 6.45
N GLY A 96 -1.82 36.26 5.85
CA GLY A 96 -3.02 35.46 6.07
C GLY A 96 -3.09 35.09 7.54
N ALA A 97 -4.22 35.45 8.16
CA ALA A 97 -4.48 35.20 9.57
C ALA A 97 -4.23 33.73 9.93
N ALA A 98 -3.37 33.52 10.92
CA ALA A 98 -3.26 32.27 11.63
C ALA A 98 -4.65 31.93 12.21
N GLY A 99 -5.32 30.99 11.57
CA GLY A 99 -6.67 30.59 11.87
C GLY A 99 -6.81 29.08 11.82
N SER A 100 -6.66 28.48 13.00
CA SER A 100 -7.29 27.24 13.47
C SER A 100 -6.97 25.93 12.76
N ALA A 101 -6.34 25.06 13.54
CA ALA A 101 -6.30 23.61 13.36
C ALA A 101 -7.71 23.03 13.15
N ALA A 102 -7.86 22.15 12.15
CA ALA A 102 -8.39 20.79 12.26
C ALA A 102 -8.83 20.25 10.87
N GLU A 103 -8.33 19.06 10.57
CA GLU A 103 -8.94 17.99 9.75
C GLU A 103 -9.09 18.17 8.23
N GLY A 104 -8.31 17.36 7.49
CA GLY A 104 -8.64 16.97 6.11
C GLY A 104 -7.74 17.46 4.98
N GLY A 105 -6.62 18.12 5.30
CA GLY A 105 -5.68 18.63 4.29
C GLY A 105 -4.72 17.56 3.79
N GLY A 106 -4.78 17.24 2.49
CA GLY A 106 -3.64 16.57 1.85
C GLY A 106 -2.37 17.36 2.13
N LEU A 107 -1.25 16.67 2.40
CA LEU A 107 0.08 17.27 2.52
C LEU A 107 0.45 17.94 1.18
N ILE A 108 -0.07 19.14 0.96
CA ILE A 108 0.59 20.12 0.11
C ILE A 108 1.88 20.41 0.87
N GLU A 109 3.01 19.94 0.33
CA GLU A 109 4.33 20.24 0.89
C GLU A 109 4.39 21.74 1.17
N GLU A 110 4.32 22.14 2.44
CA GLU A 110 4.69 23.49 2.83
C GLU A 110 6.09 23.71 2.25
N PRO A 111 6.31 24.75 1.42
CA PRO A 111 7.58 24.91 0.71
C PRO A 111 8.79 25.00 1.65
N ASP A 112 8.56 25.22 2.94
CA ASP A 112 9.58 25.29 4.00
C ASP A 112 9.71 24.00 4.84
N ASP A 113 8.97 22.91 4.53
CA ASP A 113 9.11 21.66 5.28
C ASP A 113 10.44 20.96 4.93
N THR A 114 11.42 21.15 5.82
CA THR A 114 12.74 20.54 5.71
C THR A 114 12.81 19.11 6.25
N ARG A 115 11.74 18.59 6.88
CA ARG A 115 11.72 17.25 7.49
C ARG A 115 12.03 16.15 6.48
N PRO A 116 11.50 16.14 5.24
CA PRO A 116 11.86 15.12 4.24
C PRO A 116 13.34 15.14 3.86
N ALA A 117 13.94 16.34 3.74
CA ALA A 117 15.36 16.49 3.44
C ALA A 117 16.24 15.99 4.59
N ARG A 118 15.85 16.33 5.83
CA ARG A 118 16.54 15.91 7.06
C ARG A 118 16.43 14.40 7.28
N ALA A 119 15.26 13.80 7.07
CA ALA A 119 15.05 12.36 7.14
C ALA A 119 16.00 11.60 6.21
N ARG A 120 16.15 12.06 4.96
CA ARG A 120 17.10 11.45 4.00
C ARG A 120 18.55 11.64 4.38
N ALA A 121 18.90 12.79 4.99
CA ALA A 121 20.26 13.02 5.48
C ALA A 121 20.60 12.06 6.64
N LEU A 122 19.68 11.93 7.61
CA LEU A 122 19.83 11.00 8.73
C LEU A 122 19.89 9.54 8.27
N ARG A 123 19.07 9.14 7.29
CA ARG A 123 19.17 7.77 6.72
C ARG A 123 20.52 7.53 6.06
N ARG A 124 21.03 8.48 5.28
CA ARG A 124 22.37 8.37 4.66
C ARG A 124 23.49 8.26 5.70
N ALA A 125 23.27 8.82 6.90
CA ALA A 125 24.16 8.65 8.04
C ALA A 125 23.97 7.32 8.80
N GLY A 126 23.12 6.41 8.31
CA GLY A 126 22.89 5.09 8.90
C GLY A 126 21.86 5.06 10.03
N VAL A 127 21.20 6.18 10.34
CA VAL A 127 20.20 6.24 11.42
C VAL A 127 18.98 5.37 11.05
N PRO A 128 18.45 4.54 11.97
CA PRO A 128 17.28 3.71 11.70
C PRO A 128 16.01 4.56 11.60
N VAL A 129 15.04 4.12 10.77
CA VAL A 129 13.79 4.86 10.50
C VAL A 129 13.02 5.21 11.76
N GLY A 130 12.95 4.31 12.75
CA GLY A 130 12.29 4.59 14.04
C GLY A 130 12.92 5.77 14.78
N ALA A 131 14.25 5.83 14.83
CA ALA A 131 14.94 6.96 15.47
C ALA A 131 14.76 8.28 14.69
N ILE A 132 14.72 8.22 13.35
CA ILE A 132 14.42 9.38 12.50
C ILE A 132 12.99 9.88 12.77
N ALA A 133 12.02 8.98 12.88
CA ALA A 133 10.63 9.28 13.16
C ALA A 133 10.48 10.00 14.50
N SER A 134 11.07 9.45 15.56
CA SER A 134 11.11 10.09 16.87
C SER A 134 11.80 11.46 16.85
N GLN A 135 12.91 11.60 16.10
CA GLN A 135 13.66 12.87 16.03
C GLN A 135 12.92 13.97 15.25
N LEU A 136 12.09 13.60 14.27
CA LEU A 136 11.36 14.54 13.43
C LEU A 136 9.90 14.74 13.86
N ASP A 137 9.50 14.12 14.97
CA ASP A 137 8.12 14.05 15.45
C ASP A 137 7.14 13.69 14.30
N ALA A 138 7.49 12.62 13.59
CA ALA A 138 6.79 12.15 12.41
C ALA A 138 6.47 10.66 12.54
N ASP A 139 5.40 10.22 11.88
CA ASP A 139 5.08 8.79 11.80
C ASP A 139 6.21 8.02 11.07
N PRO A 140 6.67 6.87 11.59
CA PRO A 140 7.66 6.02 10.92
C PRO A 140 7.34 5.70 9.46
N LEU A 141 6.07 5.60 9.10
CA LEU A 141 5.66 5.30 7.73
C LEU A 141 5.78 6.51 6.81
N VAL A 142 5.50 7.71 7.32
CA VAL A 142 5.76 8.97 6.61
C VAL A 142 7.27 9.11 6.35
N VAL A 143 8.09 8.80 7.35
CA VAL A 143 9.56 8.80 7.19
C VAL A 143 10.01 7.76 6.16
N THR A 144 9.44 6.55 6.19
CA THR A 144 9.73 5.50 5.18
C THR A 144 9.40 6.00 3.78
N ALA A 145 8.27 6.69 3.61
CA ALA A 145 7.88 7.29 2.34
C ALA A 145 8.82 8.43 1.90
N TRP A 146 9.31 9.27 2.82
CA TRP A 146 10.26 10.33 2.51
C TRP A 146 11.64 9.80 2.08
N VAL A 147 12.14 8.82 2.81
CA VAL A 147 13.47 8.22 2.62
C VAL A 147 13.50 7.36 1.36
N GLY A 148 12.37 6.73 1.02
CA GLY A 148 12.22 5.96 -0.21
C GLY A 148 12.95 4.62 -0.18
N GLU A 149 13.06 4.00 0.99
CA GLU A 149 13.42 2.60 1.08
C GLU A 149 12.33 1.75 0.42
N VAL A 150 12.54 1.48 -0.86
CA VAL A 150 12.17 0.17 -1.40
C VAL A 150 13.14 -0.77 -0.70
N ALA A 151 12.69 -1.52 0.30
CA ALA A 151 13.47 -2.66 0.78
C ALA A 151 13.99 -3.36 -0.47
N PRO A 152 15.32 -3.54 -0.65
CA PRO A 152 15.80 -4.23 -1.81
C PRO A 152 15.13 -5.59 -1.73
N SER A 153 14.10 -5.77 -2.56
CA SER A 153 13.53 -7.06 -2.89
C SER A 153 14.77 -7.92 -3.05
N ARG A 154 14.99 -8.84 -2.11
CA ARG A 154 16.01 -9.86 -2.25
C ARG A 154 15.56 -10.57 -3.50
N ARG A 155 16.06 -10.09 -4.65
CA ARG A 155 15.93 -10.76 -5.92
C ARG A 155 16.38 -12.15 -5.57
N ARG A 156 15.43 -13.07 -5.67
CA ARG A 156 15.58 -14.50 -5.56
C ARG A 156 16.48 -14.95 -6.73
N GLY A 157 17.67 -14.39 -6.80
CA GLY A 157 18.76 -14.90 -7.61
C GLY A 157 19.21 -16.13 -6.87
N GLY A 158 18.92 -17.29 -7.46
CA GLY A 158 19.37 -18.58 -6.95
C GLY A 158 20.87 -18.50 -6.66
N ARG A 159 21.22 -18.38 -5.38
CA ARG A 159 22.52 -18.84 -4.92
C ARG A 159 22.42 -20.36 -4.94
N VAL A 160 22.90 -20.92 -6.05
CA VAL A 160 23.43 -22.27 -6.10
C VAL A 160 24.38 -22.39 -4.91
N ALA A 161 23.99 -23.23 -3.95
CA ALA A 161 24.87 -23.57 -2.84
C ALA A 161 26.17 -24.15 -3.42
N PRO A 162 27.36 -23.67 -3.03
CA PRO A 162 28.60 -24.32 -3.42
C PRO A 162 28.60 -25.73 -2.82
N ARG A 163 28.62 -26.71 -3.70
CA ARG A 163 28.78 -28.14 -3.41
C ARG A 163 29.99 -28.34 -2.48
N PRO A 164 29.88 -29.08 -1.37
CA PRO A 164 31.04 -29.39 -0.55
C PRO A 164 31.92 -30.39 -1.30
N GLN A 165 33.11 -29.95 -1.72
CA GLN A 165 34.19 -30.86 -2.10
C GLN A 165 34.99 -31.19 -0.85
N ALA A 166 34.98 -32.48 -0.52
CA ALA A 166 35.84 -33.06 0.48
C ALA A 166 37.29 -33.18 -0.05
N ALA A 167 38.23 -32.89 0.84
CA ALA A 167 39.61 -33.36 0.94
C ALA A 167 40.63 -32.97 -0.16
N ALA A 168 41.59 -32.13 0.24
CA ALA A 168 43.03 -32.44 0.10
C ALA A 168 43.85 -31.58 1.08
N ALA A 169 44.65 -32.24 1.91
CA ALA A 169 45.63 -31.66 2.80
C ALA A 169 46.93 -31.38 2.05
N VAL A 170 47.56 -30.20 2.24
CA VAL A 170 49.02 -30.00 2.20
C VAL A 170 49.36 -28.77 3.06
N ALA A 171 50.45 -28.88 3.82
CA ALA A 171 51.02 -27.91 4.74
C ALA A 171 51.62 -26.66 4.05
N ASP A 172 51.86 -25.64 4.89
CA ASP A 172 53.20 -25.06 5.17
C ASP A 172 53.28 -23.51 5.14
N THR A 173 53.91 -23.01 6.21
CA THR A 173 54.65 -21.75 6.46
C THR A 173 54.29 -20.40 5.80
N GLY A 174 54.36 -19.34 6.64
CA GLY A 174 55.09 -18.12 6.24
C GLY A 174 54.44 -16.78 6.58
N ALA A 175 55.08 -16.05 7.48
CA ALA A 175 54.77 -14.71 7.95
C ALA A 175 54.67 -13.61 6.88
N ALA A 176 53.83 -12.59 7.14
CA ALA A 176 54.19 -11.16 7.23
C ALA A 176 52.96 -10.29 6.89
N GLY A 177 52.42 -9.59 7.90
CA GLY A 177 51.31 -8.67 7.71
C GLY A 177 51.39 -7.56 8.75
N ALA A 178 51.76 -6.38 8.27
CA ALA A 178 52.20 -5.23 9.04
C ALA A 178 51.15 -4.64 9.99
N ALA A 179 51.70 -4.00 11.01
CA ALA A 179 51.04 -3.16 12.00
C ALA A 179 50.20 -2.04 11.38
N GLY A 180 49.05 -1.80 11.98
CA GLY A 180 48.20 -0.63 11.79
C GLY A 180 47.28 -0.49 12.99
N ALA A 181 47.75 0.26 13.98
CA ALA A 181 47.09 0.49 15.25
C ALA A 181 45.67 1.06 15.09
N ALA A 182 44.70 0.42 15.74
CA ALA A 182 43.48 1.06 16.21
C ALA A 182 43.41 0.81 17.71
N THR A 183 43.95 1.78 18.44
CA THR A 183 43.96 1.92 19.89
C THR A 183 42.55 1.71 20.45
N GLY A 184 42.47 0.85 21.46
CA GLY A 184 41.25 0.58 22.19
C GLY A 184 40.66 1.83 22.82
N ALA A 185 39.40 2.08 22.52
CA ALA A 185 38.46 2.65 23.47
C ALA A 185 37.48 1.53 23.80
N ASP A 186 37.87 0.73 24.78
CA ASP A 186 37.04 -0.24 25.48
C ASP A 186 35.94 0.56 26.20
N THR A 187 34.93 0.97 25.42
CA THR A 187 33.73 1.60 25.94
C THR A 187 32.81 0.45 26.30
N THR A 188 33.09 -0.14 27.46
CA THR A 188 32.18 -0.99 28.20
C THR A 188 30.96 -0.12 28.55
N THR A 189 30.08 0.08 27.58
CA THR A 189 28.75 0.61 27.85
C THR A 189 28.09 -0.48 28.68
N PRO A 190 27.79 -0.24 29.97
CA PRO A 190 27.09 -1.24 30.77
C PRO A 190 25.80 -1.61 30.01
N PRO A 191 25.42 -2.89 29.95
CA PRO A 191 24.14 -3.26 29.36
C PRO A 191 23.09 -2.43 30.08
N ALA A 192 22.45 -1.51 29.35
CA ALA A 192 21.29 -0.81 29.86
C ALA A 192 20.36 -1.92 30.34
N SER A 193 20.06 -1.91 31.64
CA SER A 193 19.15 -2.86 32.27
C SER A 193 17.82 -2.76 31.55
N GLY A 194 17.62 -3.59 30.52
CA GLY A 194 16.34 -3.77 29.86
C GLY A 194 15.35 -4.09 30.96
N ALA A 195 14.27 -3.33 31.02
CA ALA A 195 13.26 -3.55 32.05
C ALA A 195 12.72 -4.98 31.83
N PRO A 196 12.59 -5.81 32.87
CA PRO A 196 12.09 -7.18 32.73
C PRO A 196 10.70 -7.29 32.09
N GLU A 197 9.98 -6.16 31.98
CA GLU A 197 8.70 -6.04 31.25
C GLU A 197 8.89 -6.19 29.73
N ASP A 198 9.98 -5.66 29.16
CA ASP A 198 10.27 -5.74 27.72
C ASP A 198 10.48 -7.20 27.27
N ASP A 199 11.16 -8.00 28.10
CA ASP A 199 11.45 -9.41 27.87
C ASP A 199 10.17 -10.28 27.93
N GLN A 200 9.25 -9.96 28.84
CA GLN A 200 7.97 -10.68 28.98
C GLN A 200 7.07 -10.44 27.77
N GLU A 201 6.95 -9.18 27.35
CA GLU A 201 6.18 -8.83 26.18
C GLU A 201 6.79 -9.41 24.89
N GLU A 202 8.12 -9.44 24.77
CA GLU A 202 8.79 -10.10 23.64
C GLU A 202 8.49 -11.60 23.62
N THR A 203 8.58 -12.26 24.78
CA THR A 203 8.25 -13.69 24.91
C THR A 203 6.79 -13.95 24.53
N ALA A 204 5.86 -13.11 24.99
CA ALA A 204 4.44 -13.22 24.65
C ALA A 204 4.19 -13.08 23.14
N ALA A 205 4.84 -12.11 22.48
CA ALA A 205 4.73 -11.91 21.04
C ALA A 205 5.31 -13.09 20.25
N GLN A 206 6.43 -13.67 20.70
CA GLN A 206 7.03 -14.85 20.08
C GLN A 206 6.12 -16.09 20.22
N LEU A 207 5.49 -16.28 21.39
CA LEU A 207 4.54 -17.37 21.61
C LEU A 207 3.29 -17.23 20.74
N ALA A 208 2.72 -16.01 20.63
CA ALA A 208 1.59 -15.72 19.76
C ALA A 208 1.92 -16.01 18.29
N ARG A 209 3.11 -15.60 17.84
CA ARG A 209 3.62 -15.88 16.48
C ARG A 209 3.76 -17.39 16.22
N ALA A 210 4.31 -18.15 17.16
CA ALA A 210 4.47 -19.60 17.03
C ALA A 210 3.12 -20.34 17.01
N ALA A 211 2.15 -19.89 17.81
CA ALA A 211 0.79 -20.41 17.79
C ALA A 211 0.12 -20.15 16.44
N ALA A 212 0.18 -18.91 15.94
CA ALA A 212 -0.37 -18.54 14.64
C ALA A 212 0.30 -19.29 13.47
N ALA A 213 1.60 -19.56 13.55
CA ALA A 213 2.29 -20.38 12.56
C ALA A 213 1.75 -21.82 12.54
N THR A 214 1.49 -22.41 13.72
CA THR A 214 0.95 -23.77 13.84
C THR A 214 -0.45 -23.87 13.23
N GLU A 215 -1.31 -22.91 13.52
CA GLU A 215 -2.64 -22.82 12.91
C GLU A 215 -2.58 -22.60 11.39
N ALA A 216 -1.72 -21.68 10.94
CA ALA A 216 -1.56 -21.38 9.53
C ALA A 216 -1.10 -22.60 8.72
N ARG A 217 -0.16 -23.42 9.24
CA ARG A 217 0.27 -24.65 8.54
C ARG A 217 -0.92 -25.57 8.24
N ALA A 218 -1.81 -25.76 9.22
CA ALA A 218 -3.01 -26.58 9.04
C ALA A 218 -3.99 -25.96 8.03
N ARG A 219 -4.13 -24.63 8.01
CA ARG A 219 -5.04 -23.91 7.11
C ARG A 219 -4.51 -23.82 5.68
N LEU A 220 -3.21 -23.58 5.48
CA LEU A 220 -2.54 -23.48 4.18
C LEU A 220 -2.78 -24.71 3.29
N GLN A 221 -2.88 -25.90 3.89
CA GLN A 221 -3.15 -27.14 3.16
C GLN A 221 -4.62 -27.32 2.76
N ARG A 222 -5.56 -26.70 3.50
CA ARG A 222 -7.01 -26.90 3.33
C ARG A 222 -7.67 -25.78 2.54
N ASP A 223 -7.13 -24.56 2.64
CA ASP A 223 -7.72 -23.37 2.07
C ASP A 223 -6.76 -22.73 1.04
N PRO A 224 -6.99 -22.97 -0.27
CA PRO A 224 -6.15 -22.40 -1.31
C PRO A 224 -6.27 -20.86 -1.38
N ARG A 225 -7.39 -20.27 -0.95
CA ARG A 225 -7.55 -18.81 -0.94
C ARG A 225 -6.66 -18.18 0.13
N PHE A 226 -6.66 -18.77 1.32
CA PHE A 226 -5.74 -18.39 2.38
C PHE A 226 -4.28 -18.56 1.96
N ALA A 227 -3.92 -19.67 1.31
CA ALA A 227 -2.56 -19.88 0.82
C ALA A 227 -2.11 -18.81 -0.19
N VAL A 228 -2.98 -18.42 -1.13
CA VAL A 228 -2.69 -17.32 -2.06
C VAL A 228 -2.54 -16.00 -1.31
N ALA A 229 -3.43 -15.71 -0.36
CA ALA A 229 -3.37 -14.49 0.44
C ALA A 229 -2.07 -14.36 1.25
N VAL A 230 -1.68 -15.44 1.96
CA VAL A 230 -0.42 -15.48 2.71
C VAL A 230 0.78 -15.35 1.77
N GLY A 231 0.73 -15.95 0.57
CA GLY A 231 1.76 -15.75 -0.45
C GLY A 231 1.89 -14.29 -0.90
N VAL A 232 0.78 -13.57 -1.07
CA VAL A 232 0.79 -12.13 -1.39
C VAL A 232 1.34 -11.32 -0.22
N LEU A 233 0.93 -11.62 1.01
CA LEU A 233 1.46 -10.99 2.21
C LEU A 233 2.96 -11.21 2.34
N ALA A 234 3.46 -12.44 2.19
CA ALA A 234 4.89 -12.75 2.24
C ALA A 234 5.71 -12.00 1.17
N ALA A 235 5.09 -11.69 0.02
CA ALA A 235 5.75 -10.96 -1.06
C ALA A 235 5.76 -9.44 -0.88
N THR A 236 4.78 -8.87 -0.15
CA THR A 236 4.54 -7.42 -0.12
C THR A 236 4.59 -6.79 1.28
N ALA A 237 4.43 -7.59 2.33
CA ALA A 237 4.37 -7.12 3.71
C ALA A 237 5.73 -7.24 4.40
N THR A 238 6.05 -6.21 5.18
CA THR A 238 7.07 -6.22 6.22
C THR A 238 6.38 -6.15 7.56
N VAL A 239 6.69 -7.11 8.44
CA VAL A 239 6.06 -7.22 9.75
C VAL A 239 7.06 -6.78 10.82
N ASP A 240 6.64 -5.83 11.64
CA ASP A 240 7.34 -5.42 12.87
C ASP A 240 6.54 -5.88 14.10
N ARG A 241 7.06 -5.68 15.31
CA ARG A 241 6.40 -6.14 16.56
C ARG A 241 5.01 -5.52 16.78
N HIS A 242 4.76 -4.33 16.25
CA HIS A 242 3.55 -3.56 16.54
C HIS A 242 2.67 -3.33 15.32
N ALA A 243 3.13 -3.68 14.13
CA ALA A 243 2.43 -3.39 12.91
C ALA A 243 2.83 -4.26 11.72
N VAL A 244 1.88 -4.37 10.80
CA VAL A 244 2.08 -4.93 9.46
C VAL A 244 2.12 -3.78 8.47
N THR A 245 3.20 -3.67 7.70
CA THR A 245 3.35 -2.66 6.64
C THR A 245 3.36 -3.33 5.27
N ILE A 246 2.32 -3.10 4.46
CA ILE A 246 2.18 -3.61 3.10
C ILE A 246 2.72 -2.56 2.12
N THR A 247 3.70 -2.93 1.30
CA THR A 247 4.27 -2.05 0.27
C THR A 247 4.13 -2.70 -1.10
N THR A 248 3.40 -2.05 -2.02
CA THR A 248 3.24 -2.57 -3.39
C THR A 248 3.00 -1.45 -4.40
N THR A 249 3.21 -1.77 -5.68
CA THR A 249 2.83 -0.92 -6.82
C THR A 249 1.58 -1.43 -7.54
N ASP A 250 1.09 -2.62 -7.15
CA ASP A 250 -0.12 -3.23 -7.70
C ASP A 250 -1.26 -3.14 -6.68
N LEU A 251 -2.28 -2.32 -6.98
CA LEU A 251 -3.44 -2.12 -6.10
C LEU A 251 -4.25 -3.40 -5.87
N ARG A 252 -4.25 -4.34 -6.83
CA ARG A 252 -4.94 -5.62 -6.65
C ARG A 252 -4.27 -6.48 -5.60
N GLN A 253 -2.94 -6.45 -5.53
CA GLN A 253 -2.20 -7.13 -4.47
C GLN A 253 -2.46 -6.48 -3.11
N ALA A 254 -2.50 -5.15 -3.05
CA ALA A 254 -2.85 -4.43 -1.83
C ALA A 254 -4.25 -4.79 -1.33
N SER A 255 -5.27 -4.77 -2.21
CA SER A 255 -6.64 -5.15 -1.85
C SER A 255 -6.68 -6.58 -1.33
N ARG A 256 -6.11 -7.56 -2.04
CA ARG A 256 -6.10 -8.97 -1.60
C ARG A 256 -5.41 -9.17 -0.27
N ALA A 257 -4.28 -8.49 -0.04
CA ALA A 257 -3.55 -8.54 1.22
C ALA A 257 -4.38 -7.94 2.36
N LEU A 258 -5.03 -6.80 2.12
CA LEU A 258 -5.89 -6.15 3.11
C LEU A 258 -7.16 -6.96 3.39
N ASP A 259 -7.80 -7.53 2.37
CA ASP A 259 -9.00 -8.35 2.54
C ASP A 259 -8.70 -9.60 3.37
N ALA A 260 -7.57 -10.26 3.14
CA ALA A 260 -7.13 -11.39 3.96
C ALA A 260 -6.89 -10.99 5.43
N VAL A 261 -6.35 -9.80 5.67
CA VAL A 261 -6.16 -9.26 7.02
C VAL A 261 -7.50 -8.90 7.67
N ARG A 262 -8.46 -8.37 6.90
CA ARG A 262 -9.81 -8.00 7.37
C ARG A 262 -10.65 -9.21 7.77
N GLU A 263 -10.52 -10.31 7.01
CA GLU A 263 -11.23 -11.55 7.32
C GLU A 263 -10.85 -12.10 8.70
N GLU A 264 -9.61 -11.88 9.13
CA GLU A 264 -9.12 -12.34 10.43
C GLU A 264 -9.33 -11.32 11.55
N ALA A 265 -9.10 -10.03 11.27
CA ALA A 265 -9.15 -8.96 12.26
C ALA A 265 -10.11 -7.85 11.80
N PRO A 266 -11.44 -8.09 11.85
CA PRO A 266 -12.43 -7.12 11.39
C PRO A 266 -12.39 -5.81 12.20
N GLU A 267 -12.00 -5.88 13.48
CA GLU A 267 -11.91 -4.73 14.39
C GLU A 267 -10.63 -3.89 14.16
N GLY A 268 -9.57 -4.49 13.60
CA GLY A 268 -8.25 -3.86 13.42
C GLY A 268 -8.19 -2.80 12.30
N ILE A 269 -9.23 -2.67 11.47
CA ILE A 269 -9.26 -1.76 10.32
C ILE A 269 -9.20 -0.30 10.75
N GLY A 270 -9.69 0.04 11.95
CA GLY A 270 -9.64 1.41 12.47
C GLY A 270 -8.21 1.95 12.63
N LEU A 271 -7.20 1.08 12.64
CA LEU A 271 -5.79 1.42 12.77
C LEU A 271 -5.03 1.41 11.44
N LEU A 272 -5.75 1.26 10.31
CA LEU A 272 -5.18 1.28 8.97
C LEU A 272 -4.81 2.72 8.57
N ARG A 273 -3.52 2.94 8.31
CA ARG A 273 -2.98 4.17 7.72
C ARG A 273 -2.49 3.89 6.32
N VAL A 274 -2.90 4.69 5.34
CA VAL A 274 -2.49 4.52 3.94
C VAL A 274 -1.78 5.77 3.44
N ILE A 275 -0.62 5.56 2.82
CA ILE A 275 0.18 6.60 2.18
C ILE A 275 0.47 6.20 0.74
N LEU A 276 0.18 7.10 -0.19
CA LEU A 276 0.53 6.95 -1.61
C LEU A 276 1.81 7.73 -1.92
N ARG A 277 2.77 7.08 -2.55
CA ARG A 277 3.94 7.73 -3.16
C ARG A 277 3.70 7.82 -4.65
N LEU A 278 3.60 9.05 -5.13
CA LEU A 278 3.18 9.36 -6.49
C LEU A 278 4.34 9.93 -7.30
N GLY A 279 4.48 9.48 -8.53
CA GLY A 279 5.36 10.06 -9.52
C GLY A 279 4.94 11.49 -9.91
N PRO A 280 5.81 12.26 -10.56
CA PRO A 280 5.59 13.67 -10.87
C PRO A 280 4.38 13.93 -11.79
N THR A 281 3.99 12.99 -12.66
CA THR A 281 2.89 13.22 -13.62
C THR A 281 1.55 12.67 -13.14
N VAL A 282 1.49 12.04 -11.97
CA VAL A 282 0.26 11.42 -11.46
C VAL A 282 -0.65 12.48 -10.82
N ALA A 283 -1.92 12.50 -11.20
CA ALA A 283 -2.93 13.33 -10.55
C ALA A 283 -3.25 12.76 -9.15
N ALA A 284 -2.87 13.49 -8.10
CA ALA A 284 -2.92 13.01 -6.73
C ALA A 284 -4.36 12.73 -6.26
N ASP A 285 -5.26 13.70 -6.43
CA ASP A 285 -6.64 13.57 -5.97
C ASP A 285 -7.39 12.45 -6.70
N LEU A 286 -7.25 12.37 -8.03
CA LEU A 286 -7.85 11.30 -8.83
C LEU A 286 -7.36 9.92 -8.36
N THR A 287 -6.05 9.78 -8.12
CA THR A 287 -5.45 8.52 -7.69
C THR A 287 -5.89 8.18 -6.27
N ARG A 288 -5.96 9.16 -5.38
CA ARG A 288 -6.47 9.02 -4.01
C ARG A 288 -7.90 8.47 -4.01
N HIS A 289 -8.82 9.08 -4.76
CA HIS A 289 -10.21 8.61 -4.85
C HIS A 289 -10.33 7.21 -5.47
N ARG A 290 -9.52 6.92 -6.50
CA ARG A 290 -9.50 5.58 -7.11
C ARG A 290 -9.02 4.52 -6.12
N VAL A 291 -7.95 4.80 -5.37
CA VAL A 291 -7.44 3.87 -4.36
C VAL A 291 -8.44 3.73 -3.20
N ALA A 292 -9.06 4.82 -2.76
CA ALA A 292 -10.10 4.81 -1.73
C ALA A 292 -11.25 3.87 -2.10
N ALA A 293 -11.76 3.99 -3.34
CA ALA A 293 -12.81 3.14 -3.85
C ALA A 293 -12.40 1.66 -3.94
N GLU A 294 -11.18 1.38 -4.45
CA GLU A 294 -10.66 0.01 -4.57
C GLU A 294 -10.50 -0.66 -3.19
N LEU A 295 -9.99 0.08 -2.20
CA LEU A 295 -9.74 -0.46 -0.87
C LEU A 295 -10.97 -0.42 0.04
N GLY A 296 -12.04 0.28 -0.34
CA GLY A 296 -13.21 0.50 0.51
C GLY A 296 -12.89 1.33 1.76
N ILE A 297 -12.05 2.35 1.63
CA ILE A 297 -11.71 3.29 2.72
C ILE A 297 -12.04 4.73 2.31
N ALA A 298 -12.16 5.62 3.28
CA ALA A 298 -12.42 7.02 3.02
C ALA A 298 -11.18 7.68 2.38
N ALA A 299 -11.37 8.56 1.39
CA ALA A 299 -10.25 9.20 0.68
C ALA A 299 -9.42 10.09 1.62
N GLU A 300 -10.04 10.61 2.67
CA GLU A 300 -9.46 11.45 3.71
C GLU A 300 -8.46 10.66 4.60
N GLN A 301 -8.61 9.33 4.67
CA GLN A 301 -7.68 8.44 5.39
C GLN A 301 -6.43 8.11 4.57
N ILE A 302 -6.40 8.51 3.30
CA ILE A 302 -5.28 8.29 2.40
C ILE A 302 -4.48 9.59 2.29
N SER A 303 -3.31 9.60 2.90
CA SER A 303 -2.33 10.66 2.65
C SER A 303 -1.47 10.32 1.44
N TRP A 304 -0.76 11.31 0.90
CA TRP A 304 0.11 11.10 -0.25
C TRP A 304 1.36 11.97 -0.16
N THR A 305 2.40 11.56 -0.87
CA THR A 305 3.68 12.27 -0.99
C THR A 305 4.22 12.13 -2.42
N ARG A 306 5.07 13.08 -2.85
CA ARG A 306 5.72 13.01 -4.16
C ARG A 306 7.03 12.24 -4.10
N TRP A 307 7.24 11.39 -5.10
CA TRP A 307 8.48 10.65 -5.25
C TRP A 307 9.52 11.53 -5.95
N ARG A 308 10.58 11.90 -5.22
CA ARG A 308 11.66 12.74 -5.75
C ARG A 308 12.39 12.11 -6.94
N SER A 309 12.60 10.80 -6.91
CA SER A 309 13.29 10.03 -7.95
C SER A 309 12.47 8.79 -8.26
N ALA A 310 11.33 9.01 -8.90
CA ALA A 310 10.43 7.93 -9.28
C ALA A 310 11.08 7.03 -10.36
N PRO A 311 10.86 5.70 -10.34
CA PRO A 311 11.33 4.79 -11.36
C PRO A 311 10.67 5.07 -12.71
N ARG A 312 9.44 5.63 -12.68
CA ARG A 312 8.70 6.12 -13.84
C ARG A 312 7.92 7.39 -13.46
N PRO A 313 7.65 8.30 -14.40
CA PRO A 313 6.92 9.55 -14.11
C PRO A 313 5.49 9.31 -13.62
N ASP A 314 4.88 8.21 -14.06
CA ASP A 314 3.52 7.75 -13.74
C ASP A 314 3.47 6.74 -12.59
N ALA A 315 4.59 6.50 -11.89
CA ALA A 315 4.66 5.47 -10.86
C ALA A 315 3.74 5.78 -9.68
N VAL A 316 3.04 4.76 -9.18
CA VAL A 316 2.26 4.81 -7.95
C VAL A 316 2.73 3.67 -7.05
N GLN A 317 3.10 3.99 -5.82
CA GLN A 317 3.42 3.02 -4.78
C GLN A 317 2.52 3.26 -3.59
N LEU A 318 1.88 2.20 -3.12
CA LEU A 318 1.05 2.19 -1.94
C LEU A 318 1.85 1.66 -0.75
N LEU A 319 1.74 2.35 0.38
CA LEU A 319 2.22 1.92 1.69
C LEU A 319 1.03 1.92 2.64
N ALA A 320 0.63 0.76 3.12
CA ALA A 320 -0.45 0.60 4.09
C ALA A 320 0.13 0.02 5.39
N ARG A 321 -0.21 0.59 6.55
CA ARG A 321 0.20 0.07 7.86
C ARG A 321 -0.98 -0.13 8.76
N LEU A 322 -1.01 -1.29 9.40
CA LEU A 322 -1.98 -1.65 10.42
C LEU A 322 -1.23 -1.75 11.74
N GLY A 323 -1.51 -0.83 12.66
CA GLY A 323 -0.83 -0.72 13.95
C GLY A 323 -1.45 -1.60 15.03
N ASP A 324 -1.45 -2.92 14.84
CA ASP A 324 -1.98 -3.89 15.81
C ASP A 324 -0.92 -4.98 16.11
N PRO A 325 -0.37 -5.03 17.34
CA PRO A 325 0.64 -6.02 17.72
C PRO A 325 0.15 -7.48 17.64
N SER A 326 -1.11 -7.73 17.99
CA SER A 326 -1.68 -9.09 17.96
C SER A 326 -1.82 -9.56 16.51
N LEU A 327 -2.34 -8.69 15.64
CA LEU A 327 -2.39 -8.94 14.20
C LEU A 327 -0.99 -9.12 13.61
N ALA A 328 -0.02 -8.30 14.02
CA ALA A 328 1.36 -8.40 13.55
C ALA A 328 1.98 -9.76 13.91
N ALA A 329 1.79 -10.24 15.13
CA ALA A 329 2.23 -11.58 15.54
C ALA A 329 1.57 -12.68 14.69
N SER A 330 0.26 -12.57 14.44
CA SER A 330 -0.48 -13.52 13.61
C SER A 330 0.05 -13.56 12.17
N VAL A 331 0.14 -12.42 11.51
CA VAL A 331 0.63 -12.31 10.12
C VAL A 331 2.08 -12.79 10.02
N ALA A 332 2.93 -12.48 11.01
CA ALA A 332 4.30 -13.01 11.05
C ALA A 332 4.30 -14.55 11.12
N GLY A 333 3.44 -15.14 11.96
CA GLY A 333 3.31 -16.59 12.07
C GLY A 333 2.83 -17.23 10.76
N TRP A 334 1.90 -16.60 10.06
CA TRP A 334 1.42 -17.08 8.76
C TRP A 334 2.51 -17.07 7.69
N ILE A 335 3.29 -15.99 7.64
CA ILE A 335 4.41 -15.85 6.71
C ILE A 335 5.48 -16.90 7.01
N ASP A 336 5.81 -17.13 8.29
CA ASP A 336 6.75 -18.17 8.70
C ASP A 336 6.28 -19.56 8.26
N ALA A 337 5.01 -19.88 8.51
CA ALA A 337 4.41 -21.15 8.10
C ALA A 337 4.48 -21.38 6.58
N ALA A 338 4.36 -20.32 5.78
CA ALA A 338 4.44 -20.40 4.32
C ALA A 338 5.88 -20.45 3.77
N LEU A 339 6.85 -19.89 4.51
CA LEU A 339 8.26 -19.86 4.11
C LEU A 339 9.07 -21.05 4.65
N GLU A 340 8.59 -21.70 5.70
CA GLU A 340 9.24 -22.89 6.24
C GLU A 340 9.22 -24.02 5.19
N PRO A 341 10.39 -24.57 4.81
CA PRO A 341 10.44 -25.66 3.86
C PRO A 341 9.71 -26.86 4.46
N SER A 342 8.74 -27.43 3.73
CA SER A 342 8.07 -28.65 4.15
C SER A 342 9.11 -29.73 4.38
N SER A 343 9.34 -30.10 5.64
CA SER A 343 10.31 -31.13 6.02
C SER A 343 9.83 -32.54 5.67
N GLU A 344 8.58 -32.69 5.22
CA GLU A 344 8.16 -33.92 4.56
C GLU A 344 8.94 -34.05 3.25
N PRO A 345 9.78 -35.09 3.10
CA PRO A 345 10.34 -35.39 1.81
C PRO A 345 9.13 -35.62 0.91
N VAL A 346 8.91 -34.70 -0.04
CA VAL A 346 7.94 -34.94 -1.11
C VAL A 346 8.46 -36.20 -1.78
N ASP A 347 7.78 -37.32 -1.52
CA ASP A 347 8.04 -38.61 -2.13
C ASP A 347 7.66 -38.42 -3.61
N LEU A 348 8.59 -37.82 -4.35
CA LEU A 348 8.52 -37.61 -5.79
C LEU A 348 8.75 -38.96 -6.45
N ALA A 349 7.79 -39.87 -6.26
CA ALA A 349 7.59 -41.01 -7.14
C ALA A 349 6.95 -40.47 -8.43
N PHE A 350 7.79 -39.95 -9.31
CA PHE A 350 7.50 -39.78 -10.74
C PHE A 350 8.22 -40.86 -11.53
#